data_AF-A0A6G2KES1-F1
#
_entry.id   AF-A0A6G2KES1-F1
#
_cell.length_a   1.000
_cell.length_b   1.000
_cell.length_c   1.000
_cell.angle_alpha   90.00
_cell.angle_beta   90.00
_cell.angle_gamma   90.00
#
_symmetry.space_group_name_H-M   'P 1'
#
loop_
_entity.id
_entity.type
_entity.pdbx_description
1 polymer ?
#
loop_
_entity_poly.entity_id
_entity_poly.type
_entity_poly.pdbx_seq_one_letter_code
_entity_poly.pdbx_strand_id
1 'polypeptide(L)'
;MDRQLNLDSWQIVHISGLLNKGVSVYKRTNRPVEIYRKSLEESDGCYEEVICTIIDEYVLEQRVSSGGPIPPQFIYQAVCNIGDYPKILLKKNKDQFQSIVNALESLE
;
A
#
# COMPACT_ATOMS: atom_id res chain seq x y z
N MET A 1 -11.23 -27.79 -20.09
CA MET A 1 -10.57 -27.97 -18.78
C MET A 1 -10.42 -26.60 -18.18
N ASP A 2 -11.50 -26.10 -17.61
CA ASP A 2 -11.59 -24.75 -17.09
C ASP A 2 -10.72 -24.65 -15.84
N ARG A 3 -9.75 -23.72 -15.88
CA ARG A 3 -8.90 -23.42 -14.73
C ARG A 3 -9.78 -22.80 -13.65
N GLN A 4 -10.27 -23.62 -12.74
CA GLN A 4 -10.81 -23.18 -11.47
C GLN A 4 -9.64 -22.63 -10.63
N LEU A 5 -9.17 -21.43 -10.98
CA LEU A 5 -8.25 -20.66 -10.16
C LEU A 5 -9.01 -20.32 -8.87
N ASN A 6 -8.46 -20.71 -7.72
CA ASN A 6 -8.95 -20.24 -6.43
C ASN A 6 -9.04 -18.69 -6.47
N LEU A 7 -10.09 -18.12 -5.88
CA LEU A 7 -10.33 -16.67 -5.84
C LEU A 7 -9.07 -15.91 -5.36
N ASP A 8 -8.39 -16.46 -4.36
CA ASP A 8 -7.13 -15.92 -3.82
C ASP A 8 -6.03 -15.84 -4.89
N SER A 9 -5.91 -16.87 -5.75
CA SER A 9 -4.89 -16.91 -6.80
C SER A 9 -5.15 -15.86 -7.88
N TRP A 10 -6.41 -15.62 -8.24
CA TRP A 10 -6.76 -14.57 -9.20
C TRP A 10 -6.48 -13.17 -8.63
N GLN A 11 -6.85 -12.94 -7.37
CA GLN A 11 -6.56 -11.67 -6.67
C GLN A 11 -5.06 -11.40 -6.60
N ILE A 12 -4.22 -12.40 -6.28
CA ILE A 12 -2.76 -12.26 -6.28
C ILE A 12 -2.26 -11.81 -7.65
N VAL A 13 -2.66 -12.50 -8.72
CA VAL A 13 -2.21 -12.18 -10.07
C VAL A 13 -2.63 -10.75 -10.47
N HIS A 14 -3.88 -10.39 -10.20
CA HIS A 14 -4.41 -9.09 -10.54
C HIS A 14 -3.65 -7.95 -9.83
N ILE A 15 -3.50 -8.05 -8.51
CA ILE A 15 -2.75 -7.06 -7.71
C ILE A 15 -1.29 -7.00 -8.12
N SER A 16 -0.67 -8.15 -8.41
CA SER A 16 0.72 -8.17 -8.90
C SER A 16 0.86 -7.36 -10.19
N GLY A 17 -0.11 -7.47 -11.11
CA GLY A 17 -0.13 -6.65 -12.33
C GLY A 17 -0.25 -5.15 -12.04
N LEU A 18 -1.19 -4.77 -11.16
CA LEU A 18 -1.41 -3.38 -10.74
C LEU A 18 -0.19 -2.77 -10.04
N LEU A 19 0.44 -3.54 -9.15
CA LEU A 19 1.65 -3.13 -8.45
C LEU A 19 2.82 -2.90 -9.43
N ASN A 20 3.02 -3.79 -10.41
CA ASN A 20 4.03 -3.60 -11.46
C ASN A 20 3.77 -2.35 -12.32
N LYS A 21 2.49 -2.00 -12.55
CA LYS A 21 2.12 -0.72 -13.16
C LYS A 21 2.57 0.45 -12.28
N GLY A 22 2.33 0.39 -10.97
CA GLY A 22 2.82 1.37 -10.00
C GLY A 22 4.35 1.55 -10.02
N VAL A 23 5.11 0.45 -10.10
CA VAL A 23 6.58 0.49 -10.28
C VAL A 23 6.96 1.19 -11.57
N SER A 24 6.25 0.91 -12.66
CA SER A 24 6.49 1.56 -13.94
C SER A 24 6.25 3.07 -13.88
N VAL A 25 5.21 3.50 -13.16
CA VAL A 25 4.94 4.93 -12.89
C VAL A 25 6.08 5.54 -12.06
N TYR A 26 6.54 4.87 -11.00
CA TYR A 26 7.70 5.31 -10.23
C TYR A 26 8.93 5.47 -11.13
N LYS A 27 9.30 4.43 -11.91
CA LYS A 27 10.48 4.44 -12.78
C LYS A 27 10.41 5.55 -13.84
N ARG A 28 9.21 5.85 -14.36
CA ARG A 28 8.97 6.93 -15.32
C ARG A 28 9.06 8.32 -14.71
N THR A 29 8.54 8.51 -13.50
CA THR A 29 8.42 9.84 -12.86
C THR A 29 9.57 10.16 -11.91
N ASN A 30 10.30 9.14 -11.46
CA ASN A 30 11.27 9.16 -10.37
C ASN A 30 10.68 9.77 -9.08
N ARG A 31 9.38 9.53 -8.83
CA ARG A 31 8.65 10.03 -7.66
C ARG A 31 7.97 8.85 -6.95
N PRO A 32 8.04 8.78 -5.61
CA PRO A 32 7.28 7.79 -4.84
C PRO A 32 5.79 7.84 -5.17
N VAL A 33 5.17 6.66 -5.31
CA VAL A 33 3.74 6.55 -5.64
C VAL A 33 2.99 6.13 -4.39
N GLU A 34 2.25 7.06 -3.78
CA GLU A 34 1.36 6.74 -2.66
C GLU A 34 0.18 5.91 -3.17
N ILE A 35 -0.03 4.74 -2.58
CA ILE A 35 -1.08 3.79 -2.97
C ILE A 35 -2.09 3.56 -1.83
N TYR A 36 -1.81 4.09 -0.65
CA TYR A 36 -2.71 4.03 0.49
C TYR A 36 -2.36 5.11 1.51
N ARG A 37 -3.39 5.73 2.08
CA ARG A 37 -3.31 6.53 3.30
C ARG A 37 -4.59 6.38 4.10
N LYS A 38 -4.47 6.18 5.41
CA LYS A 38 -5.63 6.15 6.32
C LYS A 38 -5.25 6.63 7.71
N SER A 39 -6.03 7.56 8.26
CA SER A 39 -5.96 7.95 9.66
C SER A 39 -6.56 6.86 10.55
N LEU A 40 -5.87 6.53 11.64
CA LEU A 40 -6.23 5.50 12.61
C LEU A 40 -6.89 6.09 13.86
N GLU A 41 -6.28 7.13 14.44
CA GLU A 41 -6.74 7.80 15.65
C GLU A 41 -6.50 9.31 15.56
N GLU A 42 -7.39 10.08 16.17
CA GLU A 42 -7.27 11.53 16.34
C GLU A 42 -7.51 11.85 17.82
N SER A 43 -6.51 12.42 18.49
CA SER A 43 -6.63 12.84 19.89
C SER A 43 -5.77 14.08 20.15
N ASP A 44 -6.37 15.12 20.74
CA ASP A 44 -5.69 16.36 21.15
C ASP A 44 -4.82 17.02 20.04
N GLY A 45 -5.30 16.97 18.79
CA GLY A 45 -4.58 17.52 17.63
C GLY A 45 -3.41 16.69 17.12
N CYS A 46 -3.18 15.52 17.72
CA CYS A 46 -2.32 14.45 17.21
C CYS A 46 -3.15 13.49 16.35
N TYR A 47 -2.58 13.05 15.24
CA TYR A 47 -3.16 12.08 14.34
C TYR A 47 -2.15 10.96 14.05
N GLU A 48 -2.64 9.73 14.00
CA GLU A 48 -1.86 8.56 13.56
C GLU A 48 -2.35 8.13 12.18
N GLU A 49 -1.44 7.93 11.24
CA GLU A 49 -1.75 7.50 9.87
C GLU A 49 -0.97 6.24 9.50
N VAL A 50 -1.57 5.41 8.65
CA VAL A 50 -0.85 4.39 7.88
C VAL A 50 -0.74 4.85 6.45
N ILE A 51 0.47 4.81 5.90
CA ILE A 51 0.81 5.21 4.54
C ILE A 51 1.49 4.02 3.85
N CYS A 52 1.05 3.66 2.63
CA CYS A 52 1.77 2.73 1.77
C CYS A 52 2.24 3.44 0.52
N THR A 53 3.52 3.29 0.20
CA THR A 53 4.15 3.97 -0.93
C THR A 53 5.01 3.02 -1.74
N ILE A 54 4.88 3.04 -3.07
CA ILE A 54 5.78 2.34 -3.97
C ILE A 54 7.03 3.20 -4.19
N ILE A 55 8.19 2.61 -3.91
CA ILE A 55 9.51 3.16 -4.20
C ILE A 55 10.33 2.06 -4.87
N ASP A 56 10.70 2.29 -6.12
CA ASP A 56 11.36 1.29 -6.97
C ASP A 56 10.57 -0.03 -6.99
N GLU A 57 11.18 -1.16 -6.61
CA GLU A 57 10.54 -2.49 -6.59
C GLU A 57 10.00 -2.88 -5.21
N TYR A 58 9.79 -1.88 -4.35
CA TYR A 58 9.35 -2.08 -2.97
C TYR A 58 8.10 -1.28 -2.64
N VAL A 59 7.30 -1.85 -1.74
CA VAL A 59 6.25 -1.13 -1.02
C VAL A 59 6.75 -0.83 0.38
N LEU A 60 6.82 0.46 0.70
CA LEU A 60 7.10 0.96 2.03
C LEU A 60 5.77 1.18 2.77
N GLU A 61 5.51 0.42 3.82
CA GLU A 61 4.37 0.59 4.72
C GLU A 61 4.85 1.30 5.99
N GLN A 62 4.30 2.47 6.28
CA GLN A 62 4.69 3.30 7.41
C GLN A 62 3.47 3.61 8.26
N ARG A 63 3.68 3.65 9.57
CA ARG A 63 2.74 4.21 10.52
C ARG A 63 3.39 5.41 11.17
N VAL A 64 2.78 6.56 10.99
CA VAL A 64 3.33 7.85 11.41
C VAL A 64 2.35 8.48 12.38
N SER A 65 2.86 9.00 13.49
CA SER A 65 2.11 9.91 14.35
C SER A 65 2.66 11.32 14.16
N SER A 66 1.76 12.29 14.01
CA SER A 66 2.10 13.70 13.80
C SER A 66 1.01 14.61 14.33
N GLY A 67 1.36 15.88 14.60
CA GLY A 67 0.44 16.87 15.13
C GLY A 67 0.56 17.07 16.64
N GLY A 68 -0.16 18.06 17.15
CA GLY A 68 -0.05 18.50 18.55
C GLY A 68 1.35 19.03 18.91
N PRO A 69 1.78 18.90 20.18
CA PRO A 69 3.09 19.34 20.63
C PRO A 69 4.22 18.33 20.34
N ILE A 70 3.90 17.17 19.78
CA ILE A 70 4.84 16.06 19.59
C ILE A 70 5.44 16.15 18.17
N PRO A 71 6.77 16.07 18.00
CA PRO A 71 7.37 16.02 16.68
C PRO A 71 6.91 14.75 15.94
N PRO A 72 6.81 14.74 14.61
CA PRO A 72 6.43 13.55 13.86
C PRO A 72 7.31 12.33 14.19
N GLN A 73 6.69 11.18 14.43
CA GLN A 73 7.37 9.93 14.76
C GLN A 73 6.90 8.79 13.88
N PHE A 74 7.85 7.93 13.49
CA PHE A 74 7.56 6.66 12.87
C PHE A 74 7.33 5.60 13.94
N ILE A 75 6.09 5.17 14.11
CA ILE A 75 5.72 4.10 15.06
C ILE A 75 6.10 2.74 14.48
N TYR A 76 5.92 2.57 13.17
CA TYR A 76 6.24 1.34 12.46
C TYR A 76 6.67 1.64 11.03
N GLN A 77 7.62 0.86 10.52
CA GLN A 77 8.03 0.88 9.12
C GLN A 77 8.37 -0.54 8.66
N ALA A 78 7.91 -0.90 7.48
CA ALA A 78 8.33 -2.13 6.81
C ALA A 78 8.55 -1.90 5.31
N VAL A 79 9.59 -2.53 4.79
CA VAL A 79 9.91 -2.56 3.37
C VAL A 79 9.58 -3.95 2.84
N CYS A 80 8.66 -4.01 1.90
CA CYS A 80 8.19 -5.26 1.31
C CYS A 80 8.56 -5.30 -0.17
N ASN A 81 9.15 -6.40 -0.64
CA ASN A 81 9.30 -6.59 -2.08
C ASN A 81 7.93 -6.72 -2.74
N ILE A 82 7.79 -6.17 -3.94
CA ILE A 82 6.51 -6.13 -4.63
C ILE A 82 5.98 -7.51 -5.02
N GLY A 83 6.85 -8.51 -5.18
CA GLY A 83 6.45 -9.91 -5.44
C GLY A 83 5.78 -10.58 -4.24
N ASP A 84 6.15 -10.17 -3.02
CA ASP A 84 5.60 -10.74 -1.78
C ASP A 84 4.41 -9.94 -1.24
N TYR A 85 4.33 -8.65 -1.58
CA TYR A 85 3.31 -7.74 -1.06
C TYR A 85 1.87 -8.19 -1.31
N PRO A 86 1.48 -8.78 -2.47
CA PRO A 86 0.12 -9.28 -2.67
C PRO A 86 -0.32 -10.29 -1.61
N LYS A 87 0.59 -11.18 -1.19
CA LYS A 87 0.30 -12.20 -0.16
C LYS A 87 0.19 -11.58 1.23
N ILE A 88 0.95 -10.51 1.48
CA ILE A 88 0.87 -9.73 2.72
C ILE A 88 -0.47 -8.99 2.76
N LEU A 89 -0.83 -8.33 1.66
CA LEU A 89 -2.04 -7.52 1.54
C LEU A 89 -3.32 -8.35 1.68
N LEU A 90 -3.35 -9.58 1.16
CA LEU A 90 -4.48 -10.50 1.34
C LEU A 90 -4.75 -10.88 2.80
N LYS A 91 -3.74 -10.80 3.67
CA LYS A 91 -3.88 -11.05 5.11
C LYS A 91 -4.32 -9.80 5.88
N LYS A 92 -4.33 -8.63 5.24
CA LYS A 92 -4.80 -7.36 5.84
C LYS A 92 -6.33 -7.27 5.74
N ASN A 93 -6.90 -6.22 6.30
CA ASN A 93 -8.35 -6.04 6.24
C ASN A 93 -8.84 -5.75 4.80
N LYS A 94 -10.11 -6.04 4.55
CA LYS A 94 -10.72 -5.89 3.21
C LYS A 94 -10.74 -4.43 2.73
N ASP A 95 -10.90 -3.48 3.64
CA ASP A 95 -10.97 -2.06 3.30
C ASP A 95 -9.63 -1.54 2.76
N GLN A 96 -8.52 -1.92 3.41
CA GLN A 96 -7.17 -1.57 2.96
C GLN A 96 -6.88 -2.19 1.59
N PHE A 97 -7.23 -3.47 1.42
CA PHE A 97 -7.11 -4.16 0.14
C PHE A 97 -7.83 -3.39 -0.98
N GLN A 98 -9.12 -3.08 -0.79
CA GLN A 98 -9.92 -2.44 -1.83
C GLN A 98 -9.43 -1.02 -2.13
N SER A 99 -9.01 -0.28 -1.11
CA SER A 99 -8.47 1.08 -1.28
C SER A 99 -7.20 1.07 -2.12
N ILE A 100 -6.29 0.12 -1.85
CA ILE A 100 -5.05 -0.03 -2.62
C ILE A 100 -5.33 -0.42 -4.07
N VAL A 101 -6.26 -1.36 -4.30
CA VAL A 101 -6.66 -1.75 -5.66
C VAL A 101 -7.18 -0.52 -6.42
N ASN A 102 -8.13 0.22 -5.84
CA ASN A 102 -8.70 1.40 -6.46
C ASN A 102 -7.63 2.48 -6.77
N ALA A 103 -6.70 2.69 -5.84
CA ALA A 103 -5.61 3.65 -6.02
C ALA A 103 -4.65 3.23 -7.15
N LEU A 104 -4.34 1.94 -7.28
CA LEU A 104 -3.48 1.43 -8.35
C LEU A 104 -4.17 1.42 -9.72
N GLU A 105 -5.47 1.16 -9.76
CA GLU A 105 -6.28 1.21 -10.98
C GLU A 105 -6.35 2.63 -11.55
N SER A 106 -6.42 3.65 -10.68
CA SER A 106 -6.47 5.06 -11.08
C SER A 106 -5.11 5.66 -11.48
N LEU A 107 -4.00 4.94 -11.32
CA LEU A 107 -2.70 5.38 -11.81
C LEU A 107 -2.70 5.43 -13.34
N GLU A 108 -2.29 6.54 -13.94
CA GLU A 108 -2.06 6.69 -15.38
C GLU A 108 -0.56 6.69 -15.71
#